data_AF-A0A1J6HZI9-F1
#
_entry.id   AF-A0A1J6HZI9-F1
#
_cell.length_a   1.000
_cell.length_b   1.000
_cell.length_c   1.000
_cell.angle_alpha   90.00
_cell.angle_beta   90.00
_cell.angle_gamma   90.00
#
_symmetry.space_group_name_H-M   'P 1'
#
loop_
_entity.id
_entity.type
_entity.pdbx_description
1 polymer ?
#
loop_
_entity_poly.entity_id
_entity_poly.type
_entity_poly.pdbx_seq_one_letter_code
_entity_poly.pdbx_strand_id
1 'polypeptide(L)'
;MCTKSTKLKAFLFPWLAYGHISPFLELAKKLADRGVLVDLCSSPINLSFIRTRIPESYCSSIQLVELQLPDLPELPPHYHTTNGLPLHLHSTLQKALKMAKPNLFNLLKARKPDLLIHDVKQLWAAGVASSLNIPAARFFTSCAAMCSYFSHLFMKQDVEFPFPALHLPSYELTKAHNVVKEHREDNEPEVRAPEEFTGMMLIGTSREMEGIYIDYMSEIIKFKVLAIGTLVQDPMASVDGNMEIMEWLGKKDKFSTVLVSFGSGYFLTKEELEEVAFGLELSDVNFIWVVRFPKGENKSLEEALPQGFFERIGDRGMVMGGWAPQAKILTHLSIGGFVSHCGWNSISESIDYGIPIVAIPMDLDQPMNAKLLVEIGVALEVVRDDNGTLHREDIARVIKDVVCGKSGENLRCNVRNLGEKLRSKNAEDIDAAVMELTQLCEKNKSNNC
;
A
#
# COMPACT_ATOMS: atom_id res chain seq x y z
N MET A 1 -20.95 -41.09 -0.56
CA MET A 1 -19.72 -40.81 0.20
C MET A 1 -19.49 -39.30 0.14
N CYS A 2 -19.63 -38.61 1.26
CA CYS A 2 -19.35 -37.17 1.34
C CYS A 2 -17.83 -37.01 1.26
N THR A 3 -17.30 -36.56 0.11
CA THR A 3 -15.90 -36.16 0.02
C THR A 3 -15.70 -35.03 1.02
N LYS A 4 -14.87 -35.23 2.04
CA LYS A 4 -14.39 -34.13 2.88
C LYS A 4 -13.66 -33.18 1.93
N SER A 5 -14.29 -32.06 1.58
CA SER A 5 -13.61 -30.97 0.88
C SER A 5 -12.41 -30.56 1.74
N THR A 6 -11.20 -30.90 1.30
CA THR A 6 -9.97 -30.47 1.96
C THR A 6 -9.86 -28.97 1.78
N LYS A 7 -9.80 -28.23 2.90
CA LYS A 7 -9.62 -26.77 2.89
C LYS A 7 -8.36 -26.41 2.09
N LEU A 8 -8.50 -25.48 1.15
CA LEU A 8 -7.39 -24.92 0.38
C LEU A 8 -6.34 -24.33 1.34
N LYS A 9 -5.06 -24.59 1.08
CA LYS A 9 -3.94 -24.01 1.84
C LYS A 9 -3.12 -23.05 0.99
N ALA A 10 -3.12 -21.77 1.32
CA ALA A 10 -2.33 -20.74 0.66
C ALA A 10 -1.09 -20.37 1.48
N PHE A 11 0.05 -20.19 0.81
CA PHE A 11 1.27 -19.64 1.39
C PHE A 11 1.46 -18.22 0.87
N LEU A 12 1.46 -17.24 1.76
CA LEU A 12 1.57 -15.82 1.44
C LEU A 12 3.00 -15.34 1.71
N PHE A 13 3.62 -14.70 0.72
CA PHE A 13 5.01 -14.26 0.78
C PHE A 13 5.15 -12.79 0.32
N PRO A 14 4.94 -11.81 1.24
CA PRO A 14 5.09 -10.38 0.96
C PRO A 14 6.54 -9.91 0.86
N TRP A 15 6.75 -8.73 0.26
CA TRP A 15 7.96 -7.92 0.48
C TRP A 15 8.09 -7.47 1.93
N LEU A 16 9.31 -7.34 2.44
CA LEU A 16 9.63 -7.09 3.86
C LEU A 16 9.37 -5.64 4.33
N ALA A 17 8.48 -4.92 3.63
CA ALA A 17 8.04 -3.58 3.96
C ALA A 17 6.59 -3.58 4.46
N TYR A 18 6.27 -2.72 5.43
CA TYR A 18 4.91 -2.66 6.00
C TYR A 18 3.84 -2.27 4.99
N GLY A 19 4.20 -1.52 3.95
CA GLY A 19 3.33 -1.21 2.81
C GLY A 19 2.89 -2.45 2.02
N HIS A 20 3.62 -3.57 2.13
CA HIS A 20 3.29 -4.84 1.49
C HIS A 20 2.76 -5.86 2.50
N ILE A 21 3.38 -5.94 3.68
CA ILE A 21 2.97 -6.86 4.75
C ILE A 21 1.53 -6.61 5.19
N SER A 22 1.12 -5.34 5.35
CA SER A 22 -0.22 -5.04 5.87
C SER A 22 -1.32 -5.45 4.87
N PRO A 23 -1.25 -5.14 3.57
CA PRO A 23 -2.18 -5.68 2.58
C PRO A 23 -2.20 -7.20 2.51
N PHE A 24 -1.05 -7.87 2.62
CA PHE A 24 -1.00 -9.33 2.65
C PHE A 24 -1.69 -9.91 3.90
N LEU A 25 -1.60 -9.22 5.05
CA LEU A 25 -2.34 -9.61 6.25
C LEU A 25 -3.84 -9.44 6.07
N GLU A 26 -4.31 -8.34 5.46
CA GLU A 26 -5.74 -8.15 5.18
C GLU A 26 -6.25 -9.16 4.14
N LEU A 27 -5.46 -9.48 3.11
CA LEU A 27 -5.77 -10.57 2.18
C LEU A 27 -5.83 -11.92 2.92
N ALA A 28 -4.90 -12.20 3.83
CA ALA A 28 -4.90 -13.43 4.63
C ALA A 28 -6.20 -13.59 5.44
N LYS A 29 -6.68 -12.51 6.07
CA LYS A 29 -7.96 -12.50 6.80
C LYS A 29 -9.14 -12.80 5.87
N LYS A 30 -9.21 -12.10 4.73
CA LYS A 30 -10.30 -12.31 3.76
C LYS A 30 -10.33 -13.73 3.19
N LEU A 31 -9.16 -14.34 2.97
CA LEU A 31 -9.03 -15.74 2.55
C LEU A 31 -9.46 -16.69 3.67
N ALA A 32 -9.05 -16.42 4.91
CA ALA A 32 -9.44 -17.19 6.09
C ALA A 32 -10.95 -17.18 6.33
N ASP A 33 -11.62 -16.04 6.13
CA ASP A 33 -13.09 -15.91 6.21
C ASP A 33 -13.81 -16.82 5.21
N ARG A 34 -13.13 -17.22 4.13
CA ARG A 34 -13.62 -18.15 3.08
C ARG A 34 -13.15 -19.58 3.29
N GLY A 35 -12.61 -19.88 4.47
CA GLY A 35 -12.18 -21.22 4.85
C GLY A 35 -10.82 -21.65 4.30
N VAL A 36 -10.05 -20.75 3.69
CA VAL A 36 -8.67 -21.01 3.26
C VAL A 36 -7.75 -21.00 4.48
N LEU A 37 -6.88 -22.00 4.60
CA LEU A 37 -5.81 -22.01 5.59
C LEU A 37 -4.62 -21.21 5.05
N VAL A 38 -4.11 -20.26 5.81
CA VAL A 38 -3.07 -19.34 5.36
C VAL A 38 -1.80 -19.51 6.18
N ASP A 39 -0.67 -19.72 5.48
CA ASP A 39 0.67 -19.55 6.03
C ASP A 39 1.19 -18.18 5.60
N LEU A 40 1.32 -17.22 6.53
CA LEU A 40 1.87 -15.90 6.24
C LEU A 40 3.36 -15.86 6.62
N CYS A 41 4.21 -15.74 5.60
CA CYS A 41 5.65 -15.85 5.73
C CYS A 41 6.34 -14.48 5.81
N SER A 42 7.28 -14.30 6.75
CA SER A 42 8.13 -13.09 6.80
C SER A 42 9.37 -13.31 7.66
N SER A 43 10.23 -12.29 7.75
CA SER A 43 11.37 -12.28 8.67
C SER A 43 10.93 -12.23 10.14
N PRO A 44 11.75 -12.72 11.11
CA PRO A 44 11.38 -12.73 12.52
C PRO A 44 10.97 -11.35 13.07
N ILE A 45 11.71 -10.29 12.71
CA ILE A 45 11.40 -8.92 13.13
C ILE A 45 10.03 -8.45 12.61
N ASN A 46 9.68 -8.77 11.37
CA ASN A 46 8.37 -8.41 10.82
C ASN A 46 7.24 -9.24 11.43
N LEU A 47 7.47 -10.53 11.72
CA LEU A 47 6.46 -11.37 12.36
C LEU A 47 6.09 -10.88 13.77
N SER A 48 7.03 -10.28 14.51
CA SER A 48 6.73 -9.63 15.79
C SER A 48 5.68 -8.52 15.65
N PHE A 49 5.77 -7.74 14.58
CA PHE A 49 4.82 -6.69 14.22
C PHE A 49 3.48 -7.26 13.73
N ILE A 50 3.48 -8.36 12.96
CA ILE A 50 2.26 -8.96 12.43
C ILE A 50 1.45 -9.64 13.55
N ARG A 51 2.14 -10.32 14.48
CA ARG A 51 1.50 -11.11 15.55
C ARG A 51 0.56 -10.27 16.41
N THR A 52 0.89 -9.01 16.67
CA THR A 52 0.05 -8.10 17.47
C THR A 52 -1.20 -7.60 16.73
N ARG A 53 -1.32 -7.88 15.41
CA ARG A 53 -2.41 -7.43 14.54
C ARG A 53 -3.28 -8.57 14.01
N ILE A 54 -3.07 -9.80 14.47
CA ILE A 54 -3.92 -10.95 14.17
C ILE A 54 -4.93 -11.08 15.31
N PRO A 55 -6.22 -10.81 15.09
CA PRO A 55 -7.25 -11.09 16.09
C PRO A 55 -7.30 -12.59 16.44
N GLU A 56 -7.70 -12.92 17.66
CA GLU A 56 -7.77 -14.30 18.15
C GLU A 56 -8.64 -15.20 17.24
N SER A 57 -9.68 -14.64 16.62
CA SER A 57 -10.56 -15.34 15.67
C SER A 57 -9.82 -15.93 14.46
N TYR A 58 -8.65 -15.39 14.10
CA TYR A 58 -7.86 -15.84 12.97
C TYR A 58 -6.72 -16.79 13.36
N CYS A 59 -6.43 -17.01 14.65
CA CYS A 59 -5.27 -17.81 15.08
C CYS A 59 -5.31 -19.27 14.61
N SER A 60 -6.48 -19.85 14.38
CA SER A 60 -6.60 -21.22 13.83
C SER A 60 -6.42 -21.29 12.32
N SER A 61 -6.62 -20.18 11.61
CA SER A 61 -6.68 -20.13 10.15
C SER A 61 -5.46 -19.46 9.53
N ILE A 62 -4.78 -18.56 10.26
CA ILE A 62 -3.56 -17.87 9.83
C ILE A 62 -2.40 -18.31 10.73
N GLN A 63 -1.41 -18.95 10.12
CA GLN A 63 -0.18 -19.39 10.78
C GLN A 63 0.98 -18.51 10.32
N LEU A 64 1.77 -17.99 11.25
CA LEU A 64 2.97 -17.23 10.93
C LEU A 64 4.14 -18.19 10.67
N VAL A 65 4.84 -17.97 9.56
CA VAL A 65 5.99 -18.80 9.14
C VAL A 65 7.25 -17.95 9.08
N GLU A 66 8.26 -18.33 9.85
CA GLU A 66 9.54 -17.64 9.90
C GLU A 66 10.42 -17.98 8.69
N LEU A 67 10.81 -16.93 7.93
CA LEU A 67 11.86 -17.00 6.93
C LEU A 67 13.14 -16.40 7.51
N GLN A 68 14.15 -17.25 7.68
CA GLN A 68 15.49 -16.80 8.05
C GLN A 68 16.21 -16.28 6.80
N LEU A 69 16.72 -15.05 6.89
CA LEU A 69 17.62 -14.47 5.89
C LEU A 69 19.07 -14.75 6.31
N PRO A 70 20.02 -14.78 5.37
CA PRO A 70 21.43 -14.88 5.73
C PRO A 70 21.87 -13.67 6.56
N ASP A 71 22.67 -13.92 7.59
CA ASP A 71 23.33 -12.86 8.35
C ASP A 71 24.48 -12.31 7.51
N LEU A 72 24.33 -11.06 7.05
CA LEU A 72 25.39 -10.31 6.39
C LEU A 72 25.96 -9.28 7.39
N PRO A 73 27.26 -8.96 7.36
CA PRO A 73 27.87 -8.04 8.33
C PRO A 73 27.17 -6.68 8.44
N GLU A 74 26.70 -6.17 7.31
CA GLU A 74 25.98 -4.89 7.19
C GLU A 74 24.45 -5.02 7.32
N LEU A 75 23.92 -6.25 7.44
CA LEU A 75 22.48 -6.54 7.50
C LEU A 75 22.14 -7.55 8.62
N PRO A 76 22.32 -7.17 9.90
CA PRO A 76 21.90 -7.97 11.05
C PRO A 76 20.37 -8.20 11.09
N PRO A 77 19.87 -9.15 11.91
CA PRO A 77 18.44 -9.52 11.94
C PRO A 77 17.44 -8.37 12.13
N HIS A 78 17.82 -7.32 12.86
CA HIS A 78 16.95 -6.15 13.07
C HIS A 78 16.81 -5.25 11.82
N TYR A 79 17.61 -5.49 10.78
CA TYR A 79 17.50 -4.87 9.45
C TYR A 79 16.91 -5.79 8.40
N HIS A 80 16.37 -6.96 8.78
CA HIS A 80 15.58 -7.81 7.89
C HIS A 80 14.16 -7.26 7.68
N THR A 81 14.03 -5.94 7.55
CA THR A 81 12.81 -5.18 7.33
C THR A 81 13.19 -3.84 6.71
N THR A 82 12.33 -3.23 5.90
CA THR A 82 12.58 -1.85 5.44
C THR A 82 12.30 -0.82 6.52
N ASN A 83 11.59 -1.20 7.59
CA ASN A 83 11.22 -0.27 8.65
C ASN A 83 12.45 0.22 9.44
N GLY A 84 12.93 1.41 9.11
CA GLY A 84 14.13 2.00 9.68
C GLY A 84 15.43 1.43 9.11
N LEU A 85 15.37 0.83 7.93
CA LEU A 85 16.54 0.43 7.18
C LEU A 85 17.18 1.67 6.53
N PRO A 86 18.50 1.90 6.69
CA PRO A 86 19.22 2.90 5.92
C PRO A 86 19.03 2.72 4.40
N LEU A 87 18.84 3.83 3.68
CA LEU A 87 18.56 3.80 2.23
C LEU A 87 19.61 3.00 1.43
N HIS A 88 20.89 3.17 1.75
CA HIS A 88 21.99 2.46 1.09
C HIS A 88 21.96 0.93 1.25
N LEU A 89 21.25 0.39 2.27
CA LEU A 89 21.14 -1.05 2.53
C LEU A 89 19.91 -1.70 1.85
N HIS A 90 19.08 -0.96 1.13
CA HIS A 90 17.89 -1.52 0.48
C HIS A 90 18.26 -2.61 -0.54
N SER A 91 19.31 -2.39 -1.32
CA SER A 91 19.82 -3.38 -2.29
C SER A 91 20.42 -4.60 -1.58
N THR A 92 21.08 -4.42 -0.44
CA THR A 92 21.59 -5.53 0.39
C THR A 92 20.44 -6.37 0.94
N LEU A 93 19.34 -5.75 1.43
CA LEU A 93 18.16 -6.50 1.89
C LEU A 93 17.52 -7.30 0.75
N GLN A 94 17.40 -6.73 -0.45
CA GLN A 94 16.90 -7.44 -1.62
C GLN A 94 17.77 -8.65 -1.97
N LYS A 95 19.10 -8.49 -1.96
CA LYS A 95 20.07 -9.59 -2.18
C LYS A 95 19.95 -10.67 -1.11
N ALA A 96 19.89 -10.29 0.17
CA ALA A 96 19.73 -11.23 1.28
C ALA A 96 18.43 -12.04 1.15
N LEU A 97 17.33 -11.41 0.75
CA LEU A 97 16.06 -12.10 0.52
C LEU A 97 16.14 -13.05 -0.68
N LYS A 98 16.80 -12.66 -1.78
CA LYS A 98 17.07 -13.54 -2.93
C LYS A 98 17.95 -14.74 -2.52
N MET A 99 18.94 -14.55 -1.64
CA MET A 99 19.76 -15.64 -1.09
C MET A 99 18.97 -16.63 -0.23
N ALA A 100 17.81 -16.22 0.32
CA ALA A 100 16.93 -17.08 1.11
C ALA A 100 16.08 -18.06 0.27
N LYS A 101 16.31 -18.14 -1.05
CA LYS A 101 15.68 -19.14 -1.96
C LYS A 101 15.66 -20.57 -1.40
N PRO A 102 16.78 -21.14 -0.89
CA PRO A 102 16.78 -22.49 -0.33
C PRO A 102 15.90 -22.62 0.92
N ASN A 103 15.84 -21.56 1.74
CA ASN A 103 15.00 -21.53 2.93
C ASN A 103 13.52 -21.52 2.54
N LEU A 104 13.13 -20.70 1.55
CA LEU A 104 11.77 -20.72 1.00
C LEU A 104 11.42 -22.09 0.42
N PHE A 105 12.32 -22.71 -0.35
CA PHE A 105 12.12 -24.05 -0.91
C PHE A 105 11.81 -25.09 0.20
N ASN A 106 12.62 -25.10 1.26
CA ASN A 106 12.42 -26.02 2.38
C ASN A 106 11.09 -25.76 3.12
N LEU A 107 10.71 -24.49 3.29
CA LEU A 107 9.42 -24.13 3.88
C LEU A 107 8.25 -24.62 3.02
N LEU A 108 8.26 -24.35 1.71
CA LEU A 108 7.20 -24.81 0.80
C LEU A 108 7.09 -26.34 0.79
N LYS A 109 8.23 -27.05 0.76
CA LYS A 109 8.28 -28.52 0.82
C LYS A 109 7.72 -29.08 2.14
N ALA A 110 8.01 -28.44 3.26
CA ALA A 110 7.55 -28.87 4.58
C ALA A 110 6.07 -28.55 4.80
N ARG A 111 5.63 -27.35 4.38
CA ARG A 111 4.26 -26.86 4.60
C ARG A 111 3.26 -27.41 3.58
N LYS A 112 3.72 -27.81 2.39
CA LYS A 112 2.92 -28.36 1.29
C LYS A 112 1.64 -27.54 1.00
N PRO A 113 1.77 -26.23 0.73
CA PRO A 113 0.62 -25.43 0.35
C PRO A 113 0.08 -25.87 -1.02
N ASP A 114 -1.20 -25.62 -1.26
CA ASP A 114 -1.83 -25.80 -2.58
C ASP A 114 -1.51 -24.65 -3.53
N LEU A 115 -1.15 -23.47 -3.00
CA LEU A 115 -0.94 -22.24 -3.74
C LEU A 115 0.13 -21.37 -3.06
N LEU A 116 1.01 -20.75 -3.85
CA LEU A 116 1.83 -19.62 -3.41
C LEU A 116 1.18 -18.30 -3.87
N ILE A 117 0.96 -17.35 -2.98
CA ILE A 117 0.68 -15.94 -3.32
C ILE A 117 1.90 -15.13 -2.93
N HIS A 118 2.60 -14.54 -3.90
CA HIS A 118 3.86 -13.83 -3.65
C HIS A 118 3.81 -12.39 -4.16
N ASP A 119 4.64 -11.53 -3.58
CA ASP A 119 4.74 -10.14 -4.02
C ASP A 119 5.36 -10.06 -5.42
N VAL A 120 4.96 -9.04 -6.17
CA VAL A 120 5.59 -8.73 -7.46
C VAL A 120 7.07 -8.36 -7.34
N LYS A 121 7.54 -7.94 -6.16
CA LYS A 121 8.96 -7.67 -5.90
C LYS A 121 9.82 -8.94 -5.81
N GLN A 122 9.23 -10.14 -5.73
CA GLN A 122 9.95 -11.42 -5.66
C GLN A 122 9.49 -12.41 -6.74
N LEU A 123 9.63 -12.04 -8.01
CA LEU A 123 9.23 -12.91 -9.13
C LEU A 123 9.91 -14.28 -9.10
N TRP A 124 11.14 -14.36 -8.58
CA TRP A 124 11.86 -15.61 -8.38
C TRP A 124 11.15 -16.62 -7.45
N ALA A 125 10.23 -16.18 -6.57
CA ALA A 125 9.52 -17.07 -5.66
C ALA A 125 8.63 -18.06 -6.41
N ALA A 126 8.07 -17.65 -7.55
CA ALA A 126 7.30 -18.52 -8.42
C ALA A 126 8.14 -19.68 -8.96
N GLY A 127 9.41 -19.43 -9.35
CA GLY A 127 10.32 -20.48 -9.81
C GLY A 127 10.65 -21.51 -8.74
N VAL A 128 10.69 -21.08 -7.46
CA VAL A 128 10.85 -22.00 -6.33
C VAL A 128 9.59 -22.86 -6.15
N ALA A 129 8.40 -22.26 -6.21
CA ALA A 129 7.13 -22.99 -6.10
C ALA A 129 6.92 -23.99 -7.26
N SER A 130 7.23 -23.59 -8.51
CA SER A 130 7.08 -24.46 -9.68
C SER A 130 8.00 -25.69 -9.60
N SER A 131 9.19 -25.57 -9.01
CA SER A 131 10.08 -26.72 -8.77
C SER A 131 9.49 -27.79 -7.84
N LEU A 132 8.43 -27.44 -7.09
CA LEU A 132 7.66 -28.30 -6.20
C LEU A 132 6.24 -28.59 -6.74
N ASN A 133 5.97 -28.25 -8.01
CA ASN A 133 4.64 -28.32 -8.63
C ASN A 133 3.55 -27.56 -7.87
N ILE A 134 3.92 -26.43 -7.24
CA ILE A 134 2.97 -25.53 -6.55
C ILE A 134 2.65 -24.36 -7.51
N PRO A 135 1.37 -24.14 -7.86
CA PRO A 135 0.97 -22.99 -8.67
C PRO A 135 1.15 -21.70 -7.87
N ALA A 136 1.34 -20.59 -8.57
CA ALA A 136 1.60 -19.30 -7.97
C ALA A 136 0.70 -18.19 -8.54
N ALA A 137 0.26 -17.28 -7.67
CA ALA A 137 -0.39 -16.03 -8.03
C ALA A 137 0.45 -14.86 -7.52
N ARG A 138 0.50 -13.78 -8.30
CA ARG A 138 1.16 -12.54 -7.91
C ARG A 138 0.18 -11.70 -7.12
N PHE A 139 0.66 -10.96 -6.14
CA PHE A 139 -0.13 -9.92 -5.49
C PHE A 139 0.57 -8.58 -5.60
N PHE A 140 -0.12 -7.62 -6.22
CA PHE A 140 0.31 -6.25 -6.39
C PHE A 140 -0.40 -5.36 -5.37
N THR A 141 0.38 -4.66 -4.54
CA THR A 141 -0.10 -3.91 -3.37
C THR A 141 -0.37 -2.44 -3.66
N SER A 142 -0.38 -2.04 -4.93
CA SER A 142 -0.73 -0.69 -5.39
C SER A 142 -1.87 -0.75 -6.42
N CYS A 143 -2.22 0.38 -7.04
CA CYS A 143 -3.36 0.49 -7.95
C CYS A 143 -3.12 -0.16 -9.32
N ALA A 144 -4.20 -0.55 -9.98
CA ALA A 144 -4.14 -1.10 -11.34
C ALA A 144 -3.74 -0.03 -12.37
N ALA A 145 -4.15 1.23 -12.19
CA ALA A 145 -3.75 2.35 -13.04
C ALA A 145 -2.22 2.46 -13.13
N MET A 146 -1.53 2.49 -11.99
CA MET A 146 -0.08 2.55 -11.92
C MET A 146 0.60 1.32 -12.48
N CYS A 147 0.11 0.12 -12.13
CA CYS A 147 0.66 -1.11 -12.69
C CYS A 147 0.53 -1.13 -14.22
N SER A 148 -0.60 -0.68 -14.75
CA SER A 148 -0.87 -0.62 -16.20
C SER A 148 0.04 0.39 -16.91
N TYR A 149 0.30 1.55 -16.28
CA TYR A 149 1.20 2.57 -16.80
C TYR A 149 2.64 2.08 -16.91
N PHE A 150 3.20 1.55 -15.82
CA PHE A 150 4.58 1.06 -15.83
C PHE A 150 4.74 -0.18 -16.71
N SER A 151 3.74 -1.07 -16.75
CA SER A 151 3.74 -2.21 -17.67
C SER A 151 3.71 -1.76 -19.13
N HIS A 152 2.97 -0.69 -19.45
CA HIS A 152 2.98 -0.09 -20.78
C HIS A 152 4.36 0.45 -21.14
N LEU A 153 4.94 1.31 -20.30
CA LEU A 153 6.28 1.87 -20.54
C LEU A 153 7.33 0.77 -20.72
N PHE A 154 7.20 -0.33 -19.98
CA PHE A 154 8.08 -1.48 -20.09
C PHE A 154 7.88 -2.28 -21.39
N MET A 155 6.64 -2.48 -21.84
CA MET A 155 6.30 -3.41 -22.95
C MET A 155 6.10 -2.74 -24.31
N LYS A 156 5.72 -1.46 -24.34
CA LYS A 156 5.31 -0.69 -25.52
C LYS A 156 6.16 0.57 -25.64
N GLN A 157 7.45 0.37 -25.90
CA GLN A 157 8.37 1.49 -26.11
C GLN A 157 7.89 2.39 -27.24
N ASP A 158 8.05 3.71 -27.06
CA ASP A 158 7.68 4.75 -28.03
C ASP A 158 6.19 4.80 -28.42
N VAL A 159 5.33 4.10 -27.68
CA VAL A 159 3.87 4.22 -27.78
C VAL A 159 3.40 5.10 -26.63
N GLU A 160 2.46 5.99 -26.92
CA GLU A 160 1.84 6.80 -25.88
C GLU A 160 0.88 5.96 -25.04
N PHE A 161 0.89 6.18 -23.73
CA PHE A 161 -0.05 5.52 -22.83
C PHE A 161 -1.49 5.96 -23.15
N PRO A 162 -2.44 5.02 -23.37
CA PRO A 162 -3.73 5.34 -23.97
C PRO A 162 -4.71 6.09 -23.04
N PHE A 163 -4.35 6.38 -21.79
CA PHE A 163 -5.20 7.07 -20.82
C PHE A 163 -4.62 8.46 -20.50
N PRO A 164 -5.07 9.52 -21.20
CA PRO A 164 -4.48 10.86 -21.08
C PRO A 164 -4.75 11.52 -19.71
N ALA A 165 -5.77 11.08 -18.98
CA ALA A 165 -6.07 11.58 -17.63
C ALA A 165 -4.96 11.23 -16.61
N LEU A 166 -4.14 10.23 -16.93
CA LEU A 166 -3.01 9.77 -16.11
C LEU A 166 -1.66 10.31 -16.61
N HIS A 167 -1.68 11.46 -17.30
CA HIS A 167 -0.45 12.09 -17.79
C HIS A 167 0.42 12.61 -16.63
N LEU A 168 1.70 12.22 -16.64
CA LEU A 168 2.71 12.70 -15.70
C LEU A 168 3.44 13.92 -16.27
N PRO A 169 3.68 14.99 -15.48
CA PRO A 169 4.55 16.10 -15.87
C PRO A 169 5.98 15.62 -16.16
N SER A 170 6.72 16.40 -16.95
CA SER A 170 8.03 16.01 -17.51
C SER A 170 9.04 15.51 -16.47
N TYR A 171 9.07 16.11 -15.28
CA TYR A 171 10.01 15.70 -14.22
C TYR A 171 9.66 14.33 -13.62
N GLU A 172 8.36 13.99 -13.51
CA GLU A 172 7.90 12.67 -13.06
C GLU A 172 8.03 11.62 -14.16
N LEU A 173 7.74 11.98 -15.41
CA LEU A 173 7.94 11.10 -16.56
C LEU A 173 9.41 10.68 -16.70
N THR A 174 10.35 11.59 -16.46
CA THR A 174 11.79 11.29 -16.46
C THR A 174 12.14 10.27 -15.37
N LYS A 175 11.61 10.44 -14.16
CA LYS A 175 11.79 9.47 -13.06
C LYS A 175 11.19 8.10 -13.43
N ALA A 176 9.98 8.06 -13.99
CA ALA A 176 9.33 6.83 -14.40
C ALA A 176 10.15 6.07 -15.47
N HIS A 177 10.70 6.77 -16.47
CA HIS A 177 11.58 6.17 -17.47
C HIS A 177 12.87 5.62 -16.87
N ASN A 178 13.48 6.31 -15.90
CA ASN A 178 14.68 5.81 -15.23
C ASN A 178 14.40 4.52 -14.45
N VAL A 179 13.27 4.45 -13.73
CA VAL A 179 12.85 3.22 -13.02
C VAL A 179 12.69 2.05 -14.01
N VAL A 180 12.03 2.28 -15.14
CA VAL A 180 11.84 1.25 -16.18
C VAL A 180 13.18 0.81 -16.78
N LYS A 181 14.10 1.77 -17.01
CA LYS A 181 15.44 1.50 -17.54
C LYS A 181 16.26 0.64 -16.57
N GLU A 182 16.31 1.02 -15.30
CA GLU A 182 17.01 0.25 -14.26
C GLU A 182 16.48 -1.19 -14.15
N HIS A 183 15.16 -1.38 -14.22
CA HIS A 183 14.55 -2.71 -14.21
C HIS A 183 14.90 -3.55 -15.45
N ARG A 184 15.17 -2.93 -16.61
CA ARG A 184 15.63 -3.65 -17.82
C ARG A 184 17.10 -4.02 -17.75
N GLU A 185 17.89 -3.19 -17.09
CA GLU A 185 19.34 -3.39 -16.93
C GLU A 185 19.67 -4.37 -15.79
N ASP A 186 18.69 -4.73 -14.95
CA ASP A 186 18.81 -5.85 -14.00
C ASP A 186 18.90 -7.18 -14.78
N ASN A 187 20.14 -7.58 -15.06
CA ASN A 187 20.50 -8.72 -15.90
C ASN A 187 20.49 -10.07 -15.15
N GLU A 188 19.96 -10.16 -13.93
CA GLU A 188 19.93 -11.44 -13.23
C GLU A 188 18.99 -12.44 -13.93
N PRO A 189 19.48 -13.62 -14.36
CA PRO A 189 18.61 -14.66 -14.88
C PRO A 189 17.75 -15.20 -13.74
N GLU A 190 16.56 -14.64 -13.59
CA GLU A 190 15.58 -15.17 -12.65
C GLU A 190 15.05 -16.53 -13.15
N VAL A 191 14.93 -17.49 -12.23
CA VAL A 191 14.18 -18.72 -12.49
C VAL A 191 12.72 -18.33 -12.69
N ARG A 192 12.34 -18.14 -13.95
CA ARG A 192 10.96 -17.84 -14.33
C ARG A 192 10.17 -19.15 -14.32
N ALA A 193 9.12 -19.18 -13.52
CA ALA A 193 8.15 -20.25 -13.63
C ALA A 193 7.42 -20.15 -14.99
N PRO A 194 7.02 -21.27 -15.60
CA PRO A 194 6.22 -21.24 -16.82
C PRO A 194 4.91 -20.46 -16.62
N GLU A 195 4.36 -19.89 -17.69
CA GLU A 195 3.14 -19.06 -17.62
C GLU A 195 1.94 -19.82 -17.04
N GLU A 196 1.85 -21.12 -17.30
CA GLU A 196 0.82 -22.01 -16.74
C GLU A 196 0.84 -22.08 -15.20
N PHE A 197 1.97 -21.76 -14.57
CA PHE A 197 2.13 -21.69 -13.11
C PHE A 197 1.98 -20.28 -12.54
N THR A 198 1.95 -19.21 -13.36
CA THR A 198 1.98 -17.82 -12.88
C THR A 198 1.02 -16.86 -13.58
N GLY A 199 0.07 -17.37 -14.36
CA GLY A 199 -0.85 -16.58 -15.20
C GLY A 199 -1.92 -15.76 -14.46
N MET A 200 -1.75 -15.47 -13.17
CA MET A 200 -2.71 -14.74 -12.35
C MET A 200 -2.04 -13.65 -11.50
N MET A 201 -2.67 -12.48 -11.45
CA MET A 201 -2.29 -11.35 -10.62
C MET A 201 -3.50 -10.84 -9.84
N LEU A 202 -3.35 -10.74 -8.53
CA LEU A 202 -4.31 -10.12 -7.61
C LEU A 202 -3.95 -8.66 -7.40
N ILE A 203 -4.94 -7.78 -7.29
CA ILE A 203 -4.78 -6.35 -6.99
C ILE A 203 -5.81 -5.91 -5.96
N GLY A 204 -5.34 -5.23 -4.90
CA GLY A 204 -6.14 -4.72 -3.79
C GLY A 204 -7.02 -3.52 -4.15
N THR A 205 -7.90 -3.70 -5.14
CA THR A 205 -8.80 -2.67 -5.69
C THR A 205 -10.14 -3.28 -6.10
N SER A 206 -11.04 -2.49 -6.69
CA SER A 206 -12.30 -2.94 -7.28
C SER A 206 -12.41 -2.51 -8.74
N ARG A 207 -13.11 -3.31 -9.56
CA ARG A 207 -13.41 -2.95 -10.95
C ARG A 207 -14.29 -1.70 -11.07
N GLU A 208 -15.05 -1.38 -10.03
CA GLU A 208 -15.86 -0.15 -9.98
C GLU A 208 -15.01 1.13 -10.02
N MET A 209 -13.74 1.04 -9.60
CA MET A 209 -12.80 2.15 -9.58
C MET A 209 -11.81 2.07 -10.74
N GLU A 210 -11.30 0.87 -11.04
CA GLU A 210 -10.14 0.71 -11.94
C GLU A 210 -10.35 -0.30 -13.08
N GLY A 211 -11.60 -0.64 -13.40
CA GLY A 211 -11.94 -1.69 -14.39
C GLY A 211 -11.21 -1.54 -15.73
N ILE A 212 -11.14 -0.32 -16.28
CA ILE A 212 -10.49 -0.05 -17.56
C ILE A 212 -8.98 -0.32 -17.53
N TYR A 213 -8.30 -0.02 -16.40
CA TYR A 213 -6.87 -0.26 -16.26
C TYR A 213 -6.58 -1.73 -15.98
N ILE A 214 -7.47 -2.42 -15.26
CA ILE A 214 -7.41 -3.87 -15.06
C ILE A 214 -7.49 -4.60 -16.40
N ASP A 215 -8.44 -4.21 -17.26
CA ASP A 215 -8.63 -4.82 -18.57
C ASP A 215 -7.42 -4.57 -19.48
N TYR A 216 -6.99 -3.31 -19.55
CA TYR A 216 -5.82 -2.93 -20.33
C TYR A 216 -4.56 -3.66 -19.87
N MET A 217 -4.35 -3.74 -18.56
CA MET A 217 -3.21 -4.44 -18.00
C MET A 217 -3.27 -5.94 -18.30
N SER A 218 -4.44 -6.57 -18.14
CA SER A 218 -4.64 -7.99 -18.49
C SER A 218 -4.32 -8.25 -19.96
N GLU A 219 -4.67 -7.33 -20.85
CA GLU A 219 -4.35 -7.40 -22.27
C GLU A 219 -2.83 -7.32 -22.54
N ILE A 220 -2.11 -6.39 -21.92
CA ILE A 220 -0.68 -6.19 -22.21
C ILE A 220 0.21 -7.25 -21.56
N ILE A 221 -0.10 -7.71 -20.35
CA ILE A 221 0.72 -8.69 -19.62
C ILE A 221 0.29 -10.14 -19.89
N LYS A 222 -0.86 -10.34 -20.56
CA LYS A 222 -1.45 -11.66 -20.88
C LYS A 222 -1.74 -12.54 -19.66
N PHE A 223 -1.92 -11.94 -18.49
CA PHE A 223 -2.36 -12.63 -17.28
C PHE A 223 -3.79 -12.26 -16.93
N LYS A 224 -4.45 -13.16 -16.20
CA LYS A 224 -5.72 -12.86 -15.56
C LYS A 224 -5.47 -11.94 -14.37
N VAL A 225 -5.98 -10.72 -14.44
CA VAL A 225 -5.87 -9.73 -13.37
C VAL A 225 -7.19 -9.71 -12.61
N LEU A 226 -7.14 -9.91 -11.30
CA LEU A 226 -8.29 -10.00 -10.43
C LEU A 226 -8.24 -8.91 -9.36
N ALA A 227 -9.29 -8.10 -9.34
CA ALA A 227 -9.56 -7.20 -8.22
C ALA A 227 -10.00 -8.05 -7.01
N ILE A 228 -9.43 -7.79 -5.83
CA ILE A 228 -9.76 -8.52 -4.58
C ILE A 228 -10.45 -7.63 -3.54
N GLY A 229 -10.99 -6.51 -4.01
CA GLY A 229 -11.58 -5.45 -3.23
C GLY A 229 -10.56 -4.66 -2.40
N THR A 230 -11.04 -3.65 -1.69
CA THR A 230 -10.19 -2.80 -0.84
C THR A 230 -9.67 -3.57 0.38
N LEU A 231 -8.41 -3.31 0.75
CA LEU A 231 -7.72 -3.98 1.86
C LEU A 231 -7.50 -3.00 3.00
N VAL A 232 -8.57 -2.74 3.73
CA VAL A 232 -8.64 -1.74 4.79
C VAL A 232 -8.56 -2.42 6.15
N GLN A 233 -7.71 -1.88 7.03
CA GLN A 233 -7.58 -2.39 8.39
C GLN A 233 -8.81 -2.02 9.22
N ASP A 234 -9.31 -2.93 10.03
CA ASP A 234 -10.38 -2.64 11.00
C ASP A 234 -9.92 -1.55 12.00
N PRO A 235 -10.59 -0.38 12.05
CA PRO A 235 -10.28 0.68 13.02
C PRO A 235 -10.29 0.19 14.48
N MET A 236 -11.16 -0.78 14.79
CA MET A 236 -11.38 -1.31 16.13
C MET A 236 -10.33 -2.33 16.55
N ALA A 237 -9.55 -2.88 15.60
CA ALA A 237 -8.41 -3.74 15.89
C ALA A 237 -7.19 -2.93 16.40
N SER A 238 -7.22 -1.60 16.31
CA SER A 238 -6.19 -0.75 16.92
C SER A 238 -6.42 -0.65 18.44
N VAL A 239 -5.68 -1.47 19.19
CA VAL A 239 -5.71 -1.52 20.67
C VAL A 239 -5.28 -0.18 21.29
N ASP A 240 -4.55 0.65 20.55
CA ASP A 240 -3.90 1.87 21.06
C ASP A 240 -4.56 3.13 20.48
N GLY A 241 -5.82 3.35 20.86
CA GLY A 241 -6.53 4.56 20.52
C GLY A 241 -6.14 5.68 21.47
N ASN A 242 -5.10 6.47 21.12
CA ASN A 242 -4.64 7.59 21.93
C ASN A 242 -5.80 8.52 22.32
N MET A 243 -6.20 8.46 23.59
CA MET A 243 -7.41 9.11 24.14
C MET A 243 -7.35 10.63 23.93
N GLU A 244 -6.16 11.21 24.05
CA GLU A 244 -5.91 12.64 23.85
C GLU A 244 -6.27 13.12 22.44
N ILE A 245 -5.96 12.34 21.40
CA ILE A 245 -6.30 12.68 20.01
C ILE A 245 -7.82 12.74 19.85
N MET A 246 -8.52 11.74 20.40
CA MET A 246 -9.98 11.65 20.27
C MET A 246 -10.67 12.74 21.08
N GLU A 247 -10.17 13.09 22.27
CA GLU A 247 -10.66 14.22 23.06
C GLU A 247 -10.44 15.56 22.36
N TRP A 248 -9.29 15.75 21.72
CA TRP A 248 -9.01 16.96 20.95
C TRP A 248 -9.94 17.07 19.74
N LEU A 249 -10.12 15.98 18.99
CA LEU A 249 -11.06 15.92 17.86
C LEU A 249 -12.51 16.16 18.30
N GLY A 250 -12.91 15.66 19.47
CA GLY A 250 -14.25 15.85 20.03
C GLY A 250 -14.61 17.31 20.32
N LYS A 251 -13.63 18.22 20.35
CA LYS A 251 -13.82 19.67 20.51
C LYS A 251 -13.91 20.42 19.19
N LYS A 252 -13.73 19.74 18.05
CA LYS A 252 -13.71 20.36 16.72
C LYS A 252 -15.02 20.12 15.98
N ASP A 253 -15.42 21.11 15.18
CA ASP A 253 -16.63 21.02 14.36
C ASP A 253 -16.54 19.90 13.33
N LYS A 254 -17.71 19.43 12.88
CA LYS A 254 -17.83 18.39 11.86
C LYS A 254 -17.10 18.81 10.59
N PHE A 255 -16.31 17.90 10.03
CA PHE A 255 -15.54 18.10 8.79
C PHE A 255 -14.61 19.34 8.81
N SER A 256 -14.14 19.78 9.97
CA SER A 256 -13.32 21.00 10.12
C SER A 256 -11.82 20.73 10.27
N THR A 257 -11.39 19.47 10.29
CA THR A 257 -10.01 19.05 10.59
C THR A 257 -9.42 18.22 9.45
N VAL A 258 -8.14 18.40 9.13
CA VAL A 258 -7.39 17.48 8.27
C VAL A 258 -6.44 16.59 9.08
N LEU A 259 -6.38 15.32 8.71
CA LEU A 259 -5.23 14.49 9.08
C LEU A 259 -4.11 14.71 8.06
N VAL A 260 -2.87 14.82 8.50
CA VAL A 260 -1.69 14.98 7.65
C VAL A 260 -0.72 13.84 7.95
N SER A 261 -0.46 13.00 6.94
CA SER A 261 0.51 11.90 7.06
C SER A 261 1.10 11.50 5.71
N PHE A 262 2.43 11.37 5.67
CA PHE A 262 3.19 10.95 4.50
C PHE A 262 3.62 9.48 4.57
N GLY A 263 2.90 8.67 5.35
CA GLY A 263 3.15 7.24 5.49
C GLY A 263 4.38 6.90 6.33
N SER A 264 4.84 5.65 6.25
CA SER A 264 6.00 5.16 7.01
C SER A 264 7.27 5.01 6.19
N GLY A 265 7.17 5.13 4.86
CA GLY A 265 8.27 4.84 3.93
C GLY A 265 8.99 6.08 3.41
N TYR A 266 8.39 7.27 3.56
CA TYR A 266 8.96 8.53 3.09
C TYR A 266 9.26 9.44 4.28
N PHE A 267 10.42 10.11 4.24
CA PHE A 267 10.82 11.12 5.22
C PHE A 267 10.97 12.44 4.49
N LEU A 268 10.25 13.45 4.94
CA LEU A 268 10.29 14.79 4.34
C LEU A 268 11.69 15.39 4.43
N THR A 269 12.12 16.09 3.38
CA THR A 269 13.31 16.95 3.50
C THR A 269 13.02 18.12 4.44
N LYS A 270 14.07 18.85 4.84
CA LYS A 270 13.88 20.04 5.68
C LYS A 270 12.99 21.08 4.98
N GLU A 271 13.23 21.28 3.69
CA GLU A 271 12.50 22.23 2.85
C GLU A 271 11.03 21.80 2.72
N GLU A 272 10.76 20.51 2.44
CA GLU A 272 9.38 20.01 2.36
C GLU A 272 8.65 20.10 3.70
N LEU A 273 9.35 19.80 4.81
CA LEU A 273 8.80 19.94 6.15
C LEU A 273 8.43 21.40 6.45
N GLU A 274 9.27 22.34 6.04
CA GLU A 274 9.05 23.78 6.18
C GLU A 274 7.85 24.25 5.36
N GLU A 275 7.76 23.86 4.09
CA GLU A 275 6.63 24.20 3.21
C GLU A 275 5.31 23.62 3.73
N VAL A 276 5.30 22.36 4.20
CA VAL A 276 4.12 21.76 4.81
C VAL A 276 3.72 22.49 6.08
N ALA A 277 4.67 22.81 6.97
CA ALA A 277 4.37 23.52 8.22
C ALA A 277 3.72 24.88 7.93
N PHE A 278 4.32 25.70 7.07
CA PHE A 278 3.76 26.99 6.73
C PHE A 278 2.45 26.88 5.93
N GLY A 279 2.30 25.87 5.07
CA GLY A 279 1.05 25.62 4.36
C GLY A 279 -0.10 25.28 5.32
N LEU A 280 0.16 24.48 6.35
CA LEU A 280 -0.82 24.20 7.41
C LEU A 280 -1.17 25.45 8.21
N GLU A 281 -0.17 26.24 8.57
CA GLU A 281 -0.37 27.52 9.27
C GLU A 281 -1.26 28.48 8.46
N LEU A 282 -0.92 28.69 7.18
CA LEU A 282 -1.61 29.58 6.25
C LEU A 282 -3.03 29.11 5.87
N SER A 283 -3.28 27.80 5.92
CA SER A 283 -4.60 27.23 5.59
C SER A 283 -5.71 27.72 6.54
N ASP A 284 -5.33 28.07 7.77
CA ASP A 284 -6.24 28.41 8.88
C ASP A 284 -7.27 27.32 9.20
N VAL A 285 -6.94 26.06 8.89
CA VAL A 285 -7.77 24.88 9.14
C VAL A 285 -7.24 24.12 10.37
N ASN A 286 -8.10 23.39 11.09
CA ASN A 286 -7.63 22.52 12.16
C ASN A 286 -6.86 21.32 11.58
N PHE A 287 -5.79 20.87 12.21
CA PHE A 287 -5.05 19.72 11.69
C PHE A 287 -4.44 18.83 12.77
N ILE A 288 -4.28 17.56 12.45
CA ILE A 288 -3.39 16.62 13.14
C ILE A 288 -2.29 16.28 12.16
N TRP A 289 -1.03 16.51 12.54
CA TRP A 289 0.12 16.20 11.70
C TRP A 289 1.05 15.17 12.34
N VAL A 290 1.20 14.03 11.67
CA VAL A 290 2.12 12.96 12.07
C VAL A 290 3.44 13.14 11.32
N VAL A 291 4.46 13.59 12.06
CA VAL A 291 5.82 13.80 11.54
C VAL A 291 6.68 12.59 11.87
N ARG A 292 7.53 12.17 10.93
CA ARG A 292 8.44 11.03 11.12
C ARG A 292 9.84 11.41 10.69
N PHE A 293 10.81 10.85 11.40
CA PHE A 293 12.23 10.97 11.09
C PHE A 293 12.84 9.57 10.88
N PRO A 294 13.94 9.48 10.11
CA PRO A 294 14.70 8.23 10.00
C PRO A 294 15.09 7.68 11.37
N LYS A 295 15.04 6.35 11.54
CA LYS A 295 15.46 5.75 12.82
C LYS A 295 16.92 6.08 13.11
N GLY A 296 17.20 6.57 14.32
CA GLY A 296 18.53 7.01 14.73
C GLY A 296 18.74 8.53 14.62
N GLU A 297 17.86 9.26 13.93
CA GLU A 297 17.80 10.71 14.02
C GLU A 297 16.92 11.12 15.21
N ASN A 298 17.54 11.41 16.35
CA ASN A 298 16.85 11.97 17.51
C ASN A 298 16.69 13.48 17.34
N LYS A 299 15.80 13.91 16.45
CA LYS A 299 15.38 15.31 16.32
C LYS A 299 14.07 15.51 17.09
N SER A 300 14.01 16.54 17.92
CA SER A 300 12.73 16.98 18.49
C SER A 300 11.88 17.66 17.41
N LEU A 301 10.55 17.73 17.63
CA LEU A 301 9.67 18.43 16.69
C LEU A 301 9.98 19.93 16.68
N GLU A 302 10.35 20.48 17.83
CA GLU A 302 10.72 21.88 18.05
C GLU A 302 11.98 22.26 17.26
N GLU A 303 12.95 21.36 17.15
CA GLU A 303 14.15 21.58 16.33
C GLU A 303 13.88 21.41 14.83
N ALA A 304 12.94 20.55 14.47
CA ALA A 304 12.65 20.23 13.07
C ALA A 304 11.74 21.27 12.41
N LEU A 305 10.79 21.83 13.15
CA LEU A 305 9.76 22.73 12.63
C LEU A 305 10.20 24.20 12.69
N PRO A 306 9.56 25.09 11.90
CA PRO A 306 9.88 26.52 11.93
C PRO A 306 9.79 27.10 13.34
N GLN A 307 10.73 27.98 13.70
CA GLN A 307 10.75 28.62 15.01
C GLN A 307 9.41 29.31 15.31
N GLY A 308 8.84 29.04 16.48
CA GLY A 308 7.57 29.63 16.91
C GLY A 308 6.32 28.96 16.33
N PHE A 309 6.45 27.83 15.63
CA PHE A 309 5.34 27.17 14.94
C PHE A 309 4.23 26.74 15.89
N PHE A 310 4.57 26.13 17.03
CA PHE A 310 3.60 25.67 18.02
C PHE A 310 2.77 26.81 18.61
N GLU A 311 3.39 27.97 18.87
CA GLU A 311 2.71 29.16 19.35
C GLU A 311 1.75 29.73 18.30
N ARG A 312 2.12 29.72 17.02
CA ARG A 312 1.29 30.27 15.93
C ARG A 312 0.09 29.39 15.58
N ILE A 313 0.24 28.07 15.68
CA ILE A 313 -0.87 27.14 15.40
C ILE A 313 -1.85 27.05 16.58
N GLY A 314 -1.37 27.27 17.81
CA GLY A 314 -2.21 27.26 19.01
C GLY A 314 -2.99 25.95 19.15
N ASP A 315 -4.28 26.05 19.50
CA ASP A 315 -5.16 24.89 19.66
C ASP A 315 -5.70 24.33 18.34
N ARG A 316 -5.43 24.97 17.20
CA ARG A 316 -5.86 24.51 15.86
C ARG A 316 -5.05 23.31 15.36
N GLY A 317 -3.80 23.18 15.79
CA GLY A 317 -2.90 22.13 15.33
C GLY A 317 -2.46 21.19 16.46
N MET A 318 -2.48 19.89 16.17
CA MET A 318 -1.81 18.88 16.99
C MET A 318 -0.71 18.23 16.16
N VAL A 319 0.55 18.36 16.58
CA VAL A 319 1.69 17.76 15.88
C VAL A 319 2.29 16.67 16.75
N MET A 320 2.59 15.53 16.15
CA MET A 320 3.16 14.40 16.88
C MET A 320 4.24 13.68 16.09
N GLY A 321 5.25 13.22 16.81
CA GLY A 321 6.34 12.41 16.28
C GLY A 321 5.97 10.93 16.27
N GLY A 322 6.24 10.25 15.17
CA GLY A 322 6.20 8.79 15.11
C GLY A 322 4.93 8.21 14.49
N TRP A 323 4.01 7.70 15.31
CA TRP A 323 2.84 6.95 14.84
C TRP A 323 1.54 7.48 15.47
N ALA A 324 0.46 7.44 14.69
CA ALA A 324 -0.89 7.75 15.14
C ALA A 324 -1.88 6.67 14.64
N PRO A 325 -3.01 6.46 15.34
CA PRO A 325 -4.04 5.50 14.93
C PRO A 325 -4.84 6.04 13.74
N GLN A 326 -4.22 6.08 12.56
CA GLN A 326 -4.74 6.68 11.32
C GLN A 326 -6.17 6.23 11.01
N ALA A 327 -6.43 4.92 10.97
CA ALA A 327 -7.77 4.39 10.70
C ALA A 327 -8.82 4.93 11.69
N LYS A 328 -8.50 4.98 12.99
CA LYS A 328 -9.40 5.53 14.02
C LYS A 328 -9.62 7.03 13.84
N ILE A 329 -8.58 7.79 13.52
CA ILE A 329 -8.68 9.23 13.27
C ILE A 329 -9.59 9.49 12.06
N LEU A 330 -9.36 8.81 10.94
CA LEU A 330 -10.14 8.98 9.70
C LEU A 330 -11.63 8.70 9.89
N THR A 331 -12.01 7.84 10.84
CA THR A 331 -13.43 7.59 11.16
C THR A 331 -14.11 8.66 12.01
N HIS A 332 -13.37 9.64 12.54
CA HIS A 332 -13.93 10.68 13.41
C HIS A 332 -14.70 11.74 12.61
N LEU A 333 -15.88 12.14 13.11
CA LEU A 333 -16.80 13.08 12.41
C LEU A 333 -16.19 14.46 12.11
N SER A 334 -15.21 14.90 12.90
CA SER A 334 -14.51 16.17 12.69
C SER A 334 -13.49 16.14 11.55
N ILE A 335 -13.07 14.97 11.06
CA ILE A 335 -12.16 14.86 9.92
C ILE A 335 -12.90 15.21 8.63
N GLY A 336 -12.48 16.30 7.99
CA GLY A 336 -13.01 16.80 6.72
C GLY A 336 -12.13 16.50 5.51
N GLY A 337 -10.89 16.04 5.72
CA GLY A 337 -9.97 15.67 4.65
C GLY A 337 -8.70 14.99 5.15
N PHE A 338 -7.95 14.40 4.22
CA PHE A 338 -6.70 13.71 4.50
C PHE A 338 -5.59 14.18 3.55
N VAL A 339 -4.60 14.88 4.10
CA VAL A 339 -3.37 15.24 3.40
C VAL A 339 -2.44 14.03 3.38
N SER A 340 -2.19 13.51 2.19
CA SER A 340 -1.55 12.21 2.00
C SER A 340 -0.52 12.23 0.88
N HIS A 341 0.58 11.51 1.12
CA HIS A 341 1.53 11.11 0.08
C HIS A 341 0.95 10.21 -1.02
N CYS A 342 -0.32 9.80 -0.97
CA CYS A 342 -0.97 8.95 -1.97
C CYS A 342 -0.45 7.51 -2.07
N GLY A 343 0.13 6.97 -1.00
CA GLY A 343 0.38 5.52 -0.90
C GLY A 343 -0.92 4.72 -0.88
N TRP A 344 -1.00 3.63 -1.66
CA TRP A 344 -2.25 2.90 -1.96
C TRP A 344 -3.05 2.46 -0.73
N ASN A 345 -2.37 2.02 0.32
CA ASN A 345 -3.02 1.58 1.56
C ASN A 345 -3.75 2.74 2.25
N SER A 346 -3.08 3.89 2.39
CA SER A 346 -3.65 5.06 3.05
C SER A 346 -4.84 5.63 2.26
N ILE A 347 -4.78 5.59 0.93
CA ILE A 347 -5.89 6.10 0.10
C ILE A 347 -7.06 5.11 0.04
N SER A 348 -6.80 3.80 0.10
CA SER A 348 -7.86 2.79 0.24
C SER A 348 -8.63 2.99 1.54
N GLU A 349 -7.93 3.24 2.66
CA GLU A 349 -8.56 3.60 3.94
C GLU A 349 -9.40 4.87 3.83
N SER A 350 -8.84 5.94 3.23
CA SER A 350 -9.54 7.22 3.08
C SER A 350 -10.83 7.07 2.26
N ILE A 351 -10.80 6.35 1.14
CA ILE A 351 -11.97 6.13 0.29
C ILE A 351 -13.01 5.30 1.04
N ASP A 352 -12.58 4.23 1.72
CA ASP A 352 -13.49 3.39 2.50
C ASP A 352 -14.15 4.20 3.63
N TYR A 353 -13.43 5.06 4.33
CA TYR A 353 -14.02 5.92 5.36
C TYR A 353 -14.76 7.14 4.82
N GLY A 354 -14.79 7.36 3.50
CA GLY A 354 -15.48 8.49 2.89
C GLY A 354 -14.82 9.83 3.19
N ILE A 355 -13.50 9.87 3.31
CA ILE A 355 -12.70 11.06 3.57
C ILE A 355 -12.02 11.53 2.28
N PRO A 356 -12.24 12.77 1.83
CA PRO A 356 -11.62 13.30 0.61
C PRO A 356 -10.12 13.55 0.83
N ILE A 357 -9.34 13.48 -0.24
CA ILE A 357 -7.89 13.48 -0.17
C ILE A 357 -7.31 14.79 -0.68
N VAL A 358 -6.38 15.37 0.06
CA VAL A 358 -5.43 16.38 -0.41
C VAL A 358 -4.17 15.62 -0.83
N ALA A 359 -4.00 15.45 -2.13
CA ALA A 359 -2.95 14.61 -2.70
C ALA A 359 -1.64 15.40 -2.83
N ILE A 360 -0.60 14.95 -2.13
CA ILE A 360 0.77 15.49 -2.22
C ILE A 360 1.72 14.31 -2.50
N PRO A 361 1.77 13.77 -3.73
CA PRO A 361 2.61 12.64 -4.03
C PRO A 361 4.10 12.98 -3.84
N MET A 362 4.86 12.04 -3.28
CA MET A 362 6.27 12.25 -2.93
C MET A 362 7.22 11.39 -3.76
N ASP A 363 6.91 10.10 -3.96
CA ASP A 363 7.80 9.17 -4.65
C ASP A 363 7.09 7.95 -5.25
N LEU A 364 7.83 7.16 -6.04
CA LEU A 364 7.44 5.84 -6.55
C LEU A 364 6.12 5.85 -7.35
N ASP A 365 5.12 5.12 -6.85
CA ASP A 365 3.81 4.95 -7.46
C ASP A 365 2.84 6.10 -7.19
N GLN A 366 3.17 6.94 -6.21
CA GLN A 366 2.26 7.92 -5.64
C GLN A 366 1.74 8.95 -6.63
N PRO A 367 2.54 9.50 -7.57
CA PRO A 367 2.02 10.45 -8.55
C PRO A 367 0.91 9.87 -9.41
N MET A 368 1.07 8.62 -9.84
CA MET A 368 0.08 7.93 -10.65
C MET A 368 -1.19 7.62 -9.85
N ASN A 369 -1.04 7.23 -8.58
CA ASN A 369 -2.16 7.10 -7.66
C ASN A 369 -2.90 8.45 -7.52
N ALA A 370 -2.18 9.56 -7.36
CA ALA A 370 -2.78 10.89 -7.25
C ALA A 370 -3.59 11.26 -8.51
N LYS A 371 -3.04 11.04 -9.72
CA LYS A 371 -3.78 11.29 -10.97
C LYS A 371 -5.07 10.50 -11.06
N LEU A 372 -5.05 9.21 -10.70
CA LEU A 372 -6.26 8.39 -10.63
C LEU A 372 -7.29 8.99 -9.68
N LEU A 373 -6.88 9.41 -8.47
CA LEU A 373 -7.79 9.97 -7.47
C LEU A 373 -8.43 11.30 -7.92
N VAL A 374 -7.67 12.14 -8.63
CA VAL A 374 -8.20 13.37 -9.23
C VAL A 374 -9.18 13.02 -10.36
N GLU A 375 -8.84 12.07 -11.23
CA GLU A 375 -9.68 11.62 -12.34
C GLU A 375 -11.05 11.09 -11.87
N ILE A 376 -11.07 10.27 -10.81
CA ILE A 376 -12.32 9.74 -10.24
C ILE A 376 -13.02 10.74 -9.30
N GLY A 377 -12.46 11.94 -9.12
CA GLY A 377 -13.09 13.04 -8.40
C GLY A 377 -13.20 12.85 -6.89
N VAL A 378 -12.20 12.22 -6.26
CA VAL A 378 -12.14 12.04 -4.79
C VAL A 378 -10.95 12.74 -4.14
N ALA A 379 -10.08 13.38 -4.93
CA ALA A 379 -8.95 14.16 -4.44
C ALA A 379 -8.78 15.49 -5.16
N LEU A 380 -8.06 16.41 -4.50
CA LEU A 380 -7.39 17.55 -5.14
C LEU A 380 -5.89 17.42 -4.93
N GLU A 381 -5.12 17.64 -5.99
CA GLU A 381 -3.67 17.57 -5.97
C GLU A 381 -3.04 18.93 -5.65
N VAL A 382 -2.05 18.92 -4.75
CA VAL A 382 -1.11 20.03 -4.60
C VAL A 382 -0.04 19.85 -5.67
N VAL A 383 -0.21 20.57 -6.77
CA VAL A 383 0.68 20.49 -7.92
C VAL A 383 2.00 21.19 -7.59
N ARG A 384 3.11 20.47 -7.77
CA ARG A 384 4.47 21.01 -7.67
C ARG A 384 4.79 21.87 -8.90
N ASP A 385 5.72 22.80 -8.76
CA ASP A 385 6.19 23.61 -9.90
C ASP A 385 7.02 22.80 -10.91
N ASP A 386 7.47 23.43 -11.99
CA ASP A 386 8.27 22.80 -13.06
C ASP A 386 9.60 22.20 -12.56
N ASN A 387 10.10 22.66 -11.40
CA ASN A 387 11.30 22.14 -10.75
C ASN A 387 10.99 20.99 -9.77
N GLY A 388 9.72 20.63 -9.59
CA GLY A 388 9.26 19.65 -8.61
C GLY A 388 9.19 20.20 -7.18
N THR A 389 9.18 21.53 -7.00
CA THR A 389 9.12 22.17 -5.69
C THR A 389 7.69 22.29 -5.20
N LEU A 390 7.49 22.03 -3.90
CA LEU A 390 6.22 22.21 -3.21
C LEU A 390 6.12 23.64 -2.67
N HIS A 391 4.98 24.29 -2.82
CA HIS A 391 4.76 25.67 -2.35
C HIS A 391 3.68 25.71 -1.26
N ARG A 392 3.98 26.30 -0.11
CA ARG A 392 3.08 26.46 1.04
C ARG A 392 1.74 27.11 0.69
N GLU A 393 1.72 28.06 -0.25
CA GLU A 393 0.50 28.74 -0.68
C GLU A 393 -0.46 27.76 -1.38
N ASP A 394 0.08 26.85 -2.20
CA ASP A 394 -0.72 25.82 -2.86
C ASP A 394 -1.22 24.76 -1.88
N ILE A 395 -0.39 24.35 -0.92
CA ILE A 395 -0.82 23.47 0.18
C ILE A 395 -1.99 24.12 0.93
N ALA A 396 -1.83 25.37 1.36
CA ALA A 396 -2.85 26.11 2.12
C ALA A 396 -4.16 26.24 1.34
N ARG A 397 -4.06 26.61 0.07
CA ARG A 397 -5.22 26.77 -0.83
C ARG A 397 -5.97 25.45 -0.99
N VAL A 398 -5.28 24.35 -1.33
CA VAL A 398 -5.93 23.06 -1.57
C VAL A 398 -6.56 22.51 -0.28
N ILE A 399 -5.87 22.61 0.87
CA ILE A 399 -6.45 22.22 2.16
C ILE A 399 -7.74 23.00 2.43
N LYS A 400 -7.72 24.31 2.22
CA LYS A 400 -8.88 25.18 2.43
C LYS A 400 -10.02 24.85 1.46
N ASP A 401 -9.72 24.53 0.21
CA ASP A 401 -10.71 24.15 -0.79
C ASP A 401 -11.39 22.81 -0.46
N VAL A 402 -10.64 21.84 0.07
CA VAL A 402 -11.18 20.54 0.50
C VAL A 402 -12.02 20.65 1.77
N VAL A 403 -11.61 21.45 2.75
CA VAL A 403 -12.32 21.56 4.02
C VAL A 403 -13.48 22.55 3.93
N CYS A 404 -13.21 23.78 3.49
CA CYS A 404 -14.14 24.91 3.56
C CYS A 404 -14.78 25.26 2.20
N GLY A 405 -14.24 24.77 1.08
CA GLY A 405 -14.69 25.11 -0.25
C GLY A 405 -15.88 24.26 -0.75
N LYS A 406 -16.58 24.77 -1.77
CA LYS A 406 -17.63 24.03 -2.51
C LYS A 406 -17.08 22.75 -3.15
N SER A 407 -15.83 22.79 -3.62
CA SER A 407 -15.12 21.61 -4.14
C SER A 407 -15.06 20.50 -3.09
N GLY A 408 -14.79 20.86 -1.83
CA GLY A 408 -14.82 19.95 -0.67
C GLY A 408 -16.14 19.22 -0.49
N GLU A 409 -17.28 19.89 -0.66
CA GLU A 409 -18.61 19.27 -0.55
C GLU A 409 -18.83 18.20 -1.62
N ASN A 410 -18.45 18.51 -2.87
CA ASN A 410 -18.52 17.55 -3.98
C ASN A 410 -17.59 16.35 -3.75
N LEU A 411 -16.35 16.59 -3.32
CA LEU A 411 -15.38 15.53 -3.02
C LEU A 411 -15.90 14.61 -1.92
N ARG A 412 -16.44 15.16 -0.83
CA ARG A 412 -17.06 14.38 0.26
C ARG A 412 -18.23 13.53 -0.24
N CYS A 413 -19.07 14.07 -1.13
CA CYS A 413 -20.16 13.31 -1.73
C CYS A 413 -19.63 12.15 -2.59
N ASN A 414 -18.67 12.44 -3.47
CA ASN A 414 -18.09 11.46 -4.40
C ASN A 414 -17.38 10.33 -3.65
N VAL A 415 -16.51 10.67 -2.69
CA VAL A 415 -15.75 9.67 -1.93
C VAL A 415 -16.65 8.81 -1.06
N ARG A 416 -17.72 9.38 -0.46
CA ARG A 416 -18.70 8.59 0.31
C ARG A 416 -19.46 7.61 -0.58
N ASN A 417 -19.96 8.08 -1.72
CA ASN A 417 -20.69 7.23 -2.67
C ASN A 417 -19.78 6.13 -3.23
N LEU A 418 -18.53 6.47 -3.55
CA LEU A 418 -17.54 5.49 -3.99
C LEU A 418 -17.25 4.48 -2.88
N GLY A 419 -16.94 4.92 -1.67
CA GLY A 419 -16.68 4.04 -0.53
C GLY A 419 -17.84 3.07 -0.24
N GLU A 420 -19.09 3.54 -0.27
CA GLU A 420 -20.28 2.68 -0.14
C GLU A 420 -20.34 1.63 -1.25
N LYS A 421 -20.09 2.02 -2.50
CA LYS A 421 -20.04 1.11 -3.64
C LYS A 421 -18.93 0.07 -3.48
N LEU A 422 -17.72 0.49 -3.10
CA LEU A 422 -16.58 -0.40 -2.89
C LEU A 422 -16.86 -1.42 -1.78
N ARG A 423 -17.41 -0.99 -0.63
CA ARG A 423 -17.81 -1.91 0.45
C ARG A 423 -18.84 -2.93 -0.01
N SER A 424 -19.81 -2.51 -0.82
CA SER A 424 -20.84 -3.42 -1.34
C SER A 424 -20.28 -4.49 -2.28
N LYS A 425 -19.23 -4.16 -3.05
CA LYS A 425 -18.55 -5.08 -3.97
C LYS A 425 -17.43 -5.89 -3.33
N ASN A 426 -16.97 -5.48 -2.16
CA ASN A 426 -15.76 -6.03 -1.54
C ASN A 426 -15.83 -7.56 -1.35
N ALA A 427 -16.98 -8.10 -0.96
CA ALA A 427 -17.18 -9.55 -0.79
C ALA A 427 -17.22 -10.28 -2.14
N GLU A 428 -17.95 -9.72 -3.13
CA GLU A 428 -18.05 -10.29 -4.48
C GLU A 428 -16.67 -10.36 -5.16
N ASP A 429 -15.85 -9.31 -5.05
CA ASP A 429 -14.52 -9.23 -5.66
C ASP A 429 -13.60 -10.34 -5.15
N ILE A 430 -13.52 -10.53 -3.82
CA ILE A 430 -12.69 -11.59 -3.25
C ILE A 430 -13.29 -13.00 -3.43
N ASP A 431 -14.62 -13.16 -3.44
CA ASP A 431 -15.26 -14.45 -3.73
C ASP A 431 -14.89 -14.94 -5.13
N ALA A 432 -14.98 -14.04 -6.12
CA ALA A 432 -14.55 -14.33 -7.48
C ALA A 432 -13.07 -14.71 -7.54
N ALA A 433 -12.20 -13.98 -6.83
CA ALA A 433 -10.78 -14.31 -6.78
C ALA A 433 -10.50 -15.68 -6.13
N VAL A 434 -11.18 -16.02 -5.03
CA VAL A 434 -11.02 -17.32 -4.37
C VAL A 434 -11.49 -18.47 -5.27
N MET A 435 -12.57 -18.28 -6.03
CA MET A 435 -13.01 -19.26 -7.03
C MET A 435 -11.93 -19.52 -8.09
N GLU A 436 -11.34 -18.47 -8.64
CA GLU A 436 -10.28 -18.56 -9.65
C GLU A 436 -9.01 -19.20 -9.12
N LEU A 437 -8.59 -18.83 -7.90
CA LEU A 437 -7.46 -19.45 -7.21
C LEU A 437 -7.69 -20.94 -6.95
N THR A 438 -8.92 -21.32 -6.58
CA THR A 438 -9.29 -22.73 -6.38
C THR A 438 -9.20 -23.51 -7.69
N GLN A 439 -9.74 -22.96 -8.78
CA GLN A 439 -9.64 -23.59 -10.11
C GLN A 439 -8.20 -23.74 -10.59
N LEU A 440 -7.34 -22.76 -10.32
CA LEU A 440 -5.90 -22.85 -10.62
C LEU A 440 -5.27 -24.05 -9.91
N CYS A 441 -5.60 -24.26 -8.63
CA CYS A 441 -5.10 -25.38 -7.84
C CYS A 441 -5.63 -26.73 -8.34
N GLU A 442 -6.91 -26.82 -8.70
CA GLU A 442 -7.55 -28.04 -9.22
C GLU A 442 -6.97 -28.48 -10.57
N LYS A 443 -6.76 -27.53 -11.49
CA LYS A 443 -6.11 -27.78 -12.79
C LYS A 443 -4.69 -28.32 -12.59
N ASN A 444 -3.92 -27.71 -11.70
CA ASN A 444 -2.57 -28.17 -11.41
C ASN A 444 -2.53 -29.58 -10.80
N LYS A 445 -3.48 -29.93 -9.93
CA LYS A 445 -3.61 -31.30 -9.39
C LYS A 445 -3.93 -32.31 -10.49
N SER A 446 -4.80 -31.94 -11.42
CA SER A 446 -5.23 -32.80 -12.53
C SER A 446 -4.10 -33.07 -13.54
N ASN A 447 -3.22 -32.09 -13.79
CA ASN A 447 -2.08 -32.24 -14.70
C ASN A 447 -0.92 -33.07 -14.13
N ASN A 448 -0.90 -33.29 -12.80
CA ASN A 448 0.15 -34.00 -12.08
C ASN A 448 -0.27 -35.42 -11.61
N CYS A 449 -1.50 -35.83 -11.90
CA CYS A 449 -1.98 -37.21 -11.76
C CYS A 449 -1.87 -37.93 -13.10
#